data_AF-A0A6P9AHY0-F1
#
_entry.id   AF-A0A6P9AHY0-F1
#
_cell.length_a   1.000
_cell.length_b   1.000
_cell.length_c   1.000
_cell.angle_alpha   90.00
_cell.angle_beta   90.00
_cell.angle_gamma   90.00
#
_symmetry.space_group_name_H-M   'P 1'
#
loop_
_entity.id
_entity.type
_entity.pdbx_description
1 polymer ?
#
loop_
_entity_poly.entity_id
_entity_poly.type
_entity_poly.pdbx_seq_one_letter_code
_entity_poly.pdbx_strand_id
1 'polypeptide(L)'
;MAGRSCMHYVRLVCSCIGVAVGLLACATFAVPSPYQHITASGLAFISAVFAAVCLTLHALHHRSVLQVYHSSETLNDLSKLGFCVFVIGFALTTWFIFDGVYHKMGMKPFADSPYISAVWSFMTAKWGILLWSASRMYSGLMNSGSLLGD
;
A
#
# COMPACT_ATOMS: atom_id res chain seq x y z
N MET A 1 1.92 -28.79 3.06
CA MET A 1 2.95 -27.80 2.66
C MET A 1 2.56 -26.97 1.42
N ALA A 2 1.67 -27.43 0.52
CA ALA A 2 1.29 -26.69 -0.70
C ALA A 2 0.56 -25.34 -0.50
N GLY A 3 -0.16 -25.15 0.62
CA GLY A 3 -0.93 -23.92 0.88
C GLY A 3 -0.09 -22.67 1.20
N ARG A 4 1.14 -22.83 1.71
CA ARG A 4 2.01 -21.69 2.08
C ARG A 4 2.64 -21.01 0.85
N SER A 5 3.02 -21.79 -0.17
CA SER A 5 3.64 -21.25 -1.38
C SER A 5 2.64 -20.43 -2.22
N CYS A 6 1.40 -20.90 -2.39
CA CYS A 6 0.39 -20.18 -3.16
C CYS A 6 0.08 -18.80 -2.58
N MET A 7 -0.11 -18.71 -1.25
CA MET A 7 -0.41 -17.44 -0.59
C MET A 7 0.74 -16.42 -0.70
N HIS A 8 1.99 -16.88 -0.77
CA HIS A 8 3.14 -16.03 -0.99
C HIS A 8 3.17 -15.44 -2.41
N TYR A 9 2.95 -16.27 -3.44
CA TYR A 9 2.87 -15.82 -4.83
C TYR A 9 1.71 -14.84 -5.06
N VAL A 10 0.54 -15.09 -4.46
CA VAL A 10 -0.60 -14.18 -4.54
C VAL A 10 -0.25 -12.79 -3.99
N ARG A 11 0.41 -12.72 -2.82
CA ARG A 11 0.83 -11.44 -2.22
C ARG A 11 1.81 -10.69 -3.13
N LEU A 12 2.78 -11.40 -3.71
CA LEU A 12 3.75 -10.83 -4.64
C LEU A 12 3.06 -10.24 -5.88
N VAL A 13 2.19 -11.02 -6.55
CA VAL A 13 1.46 -10.58 -7.74
C VAL A 13 0.54 -9.41 -7.42
N CYS A 14 -0.19 -9.45 -6.30
CA CYS A 14 -1.03 -8.33 -5.87
C CYS A 14 -0.22 -7.05 -5.64
N SER A 15 0.98 -7.14 -5.05
CA SER A 15 1.88 -5.99 -4.87
C SER A 15 2.39 -5.44 -6.20
N CYS A 16 2.77 -6.30 -7.16
CA CYS A 16 3.14 -5.87 -8.52
C CYS A 16 2.01 -5.09 -9.21
N ILE A 17 0.79 -5.63 -9.16
CA ILE A 17 -0.40 -4.97 -9.71
C ILE A 17 -0.63 -3.64 -8.99
N GLY A 18 -0.45 -3.60 -7.67
CA GLY A 18 -0.56 -2.38 -6.87
C GLY A 18 0.36 -1.26 -7.34
N VAL A 19 1.64 -1.58 -7.59
CA VAL A 19 2.62 -0.62 -8.10
C VAL A 19 2.22 -0.15 -9.50
N ALA A 20 1.92 -1.08 -10.41
CA ALA A 20 1.57 -0.75 -11.78
C ALA A 20 0.32 0.14 -11.86
N VAL A 21 -0.74 -0.22 -11.15
CA VAL A 21 -2.01 0.53 -11.11
C VAL A 21 -1.81 1.90 -10.46
N GLY A 22 -1.02 2.00 -9.38
CA GLY A 22 -0.73 3.28 -8.74
C GLY A 22 0.07 4.25 -9.63
N LEU A 23 1.08 3.75 -10.34
CA LEU A 23 1.87 4.55 -11.27
C LEU A 23 1.06 4.98 -12.50
N LEU A 24 0.27 4.07 -13.07
CA LEU A 24 -0.63 4.39 -14.19
C LEU A 24 -1.66 5.45 -13.78
N ALA A 25 -2.26 5.31 -12.59
CA ALA A 25 -3.20 6.29 -12.09
C ALA A 25 -2.57 7.66 -11.84
N CYS A 26 -1.38 7.70 -11.23
CA CYS A 26 -0.60 8.92 -11.08
C CYS A 26 -0.39 9.60 -12.44
N ALA A 27 0.02 8.85 -13.48
CA ALA A 27 0.20 9.39 -14.82
C ALA A 27 -1.11 9.93 -15.40
N THR A 28 -2.23 9.19 -15.25
CA THR A 28 -3.53 9.65 -15.78
C THR A 28 -4.05 10.92 -15.12
N PHE A 29 -3.80 11.11 -13.81
CA PHE A 29 -4.28 12.28 -13.08
C PHE A 29 -3.30 13.47 -13.10
N ALA A 30 -2.02 13.24 -13.44
CA ALA A 30 -0.99 14.28 -13.52
C ALA A 30 -0.93 14.98 -14.89
N VAL A 31 -1.26 14.29 -15.98
CA VAL A 31 -1.22 14.88 -17.33
C VAL A 31 -2.37 15.88 -17.50
N PRO A 32 -2.13 17.08 -18.09
CA PRO A 32 -3.18 18.07 -18.36
C PRO A 32 -4.20 17.47 -19.33
N SER A 33 -5.28 16.99 -18.74
CA SER A 33 -6.38 16.27 -19.37
C SER A 33 -7.68 16.71 -18.67
N PRO A 34 -8.88 16.45 -19.23
CA PRO A 34 -10.14 16.78 -18.54
C PRO A 34 -10.34 16.05 -17.20
N TYR A 35 -9.43 15.13 -16.85
CA TYR A 35 -9.43 14.34 -15.61
C TYR A 35 -8.33 14.78 -14.63
N GLN A 36 -7.75 15.97 -14.79
CA GLN A 36 -6.68 16.44 -13.93
C GLN A 36 -7.12 16.48 -12.46
N HIS A 37 -6.33 15.81 -11.62
CA HIS A 37 -6.59 15.69 -10.18
C HIS A 37 -5.30 15.59 -9.40
N ILE A 38 -4.80 16.74 -8.95
CA ILE A 38 -3.50 16.80 -8.28
C ILE A 38 -3.51 16.00 -6.97
N THR A 39 -4.59 16.13 -6.18
CA THR A 39 -4.73 15.40 -4.91
C THR A 39 -4.80 13.89 -5.11
N ALA A 40 -5.62 13.41 -6.05
CA ALA A 40 -5.71 11.98 -6.33
C ALA A 40 -4.42 11.42 -6.94
N SER A 41 -3.74 12.20 -7.78
CA SER A 41 -2.43 11.85 -8.35
C SER A 41 -1.39 11.65 -7.25
N GLY A 42 -1.28 12.59 -6.30
CA GLY A 42 -0.37 12.49 -5.17
C GLY A 42 -0.66 11.27 -4.30
N LEU A 43 -1.93 10.99 -4.00
CA LEU A 43 -2.33 9.81 -3.24
C LEU A 43 -2.05 8.50 -3.99
N ALA A 44 -2.25 8.48 -5.31
CA ALA A 44 -1.93 7.33 -6.16
C ALA A 44 -0.42 7.05 -6.17
N PHE A 45 0.41 8.09 -6.25
CA PHE A 45 1.86 7.97 -6.16
C PHE A 45 2.30 7.43 -4.79
N ILE A 46 1.78 8.00 -3.70
CA ILE A 46 2.07 7.54 -2.33
C ILE A 46 1.67 6.07 -2.17
N SER A 47 0.47 5.69 -2.64
CA SER A 47 0.01 4.31 -2.67
C SER A 47 0.97 3.39 -3.45
N ALA A 48 1.49 3.83 -4.60
CA ALA A 48 2.44 3.06 -5.40
C ALA A 48 3.77 2.83 -4.66
N VAL A 49 4.26 3.85 -3.94
CA VAL A 49 5.49 3.74 -3.13
C VAL A 49 5.30 2.69 -2.03
N PHE A 50 4.20 2.72 -1.28
CA PHE A 50 3.96 1.72 -0.24
C PHE A 50 3.73 0.32 -0.80
N ALA A 51 3.08 0.19 -1.96
CA ALA A 51 2.97 -1.07 -2.68
C ALA A 51 4.35 -1.60 -3.10
N ALA A 52 5.27 -0.72 -3.52
CA ALA A 52 6.64 -1.09 -3.89
C ALA A 52 7.45 -1.54 -2.67
N VAL A 53 7.31 -0.88 -1.53
CA VAL A 53 7.94 -1.33 -0.28
C VAL A 53 7.43 -2.73 0.12
N CYS A 54 6.12 -2.97 0.03
CA CYS A 54 5.56 -4.31 0.25
C CYS A 54 6.14 -5.33 -0.74
N LEU A 55 6.23 -4.96 -2.02
CA LEU A 55 6.79 -5.81 -3.06
C LEU A 55 8.25 -6.19 -2.76
N THR A 56 9.08 -5.22 -2.36
CA THR A 56 10.47 -5.45 -2.00
C THR A 56 10.59 -6.41 -0.82
N LEU A 57 9.77 -6.26 0.22
CA LEU A 57 9.74 -7.20 1.35
C LEU A 57 9.36 -8.62 0.90
N HIS A 58 8.33 -8.76 0.07
CA HIS A 58 7.92 -10.06 -0.45
C HIS A 58 9.00 -10.68 -1.35
N ALA A 59 9.66 -9.88 -2.20
CA ALA A 59 10.74 -10.34 -3.07
C ALA A 59 12.00 -10.76 -2.30
N LEU A 60 12.38 -10.01 -1.25
CA LEU A 60 13.51 -10.36 -0.39
C LEU A 60 13.24 -11.65 0.41
N HIS A 61 11.99 -11.86 0.85
CA HIS A 61 11.60 -13.11 1.48
C HIS A 61 11.62 -14.29 0.49
N HIS A 62 11.13 -14.11 -0.75
CA HIS A 62 11.17 -15.15 -1.78
C HIS A 62 12.59 -15.62 -2.11
N ARG A 63 13.56 -14.70 -2.06
CA ARG A 63 14.98 -14.98 -2.27
C ARG A 63 15.73 -15.46 -1.03
N SER A 64 15.04 -15.66 0.10
CA SER A 64 15.63 -16.10 1.38
C SER A 64 16.74 -15.18 1.94
N VAL A 65 16.90 -13.97 1.42
CA VAL A 65 17.95 -13.00 1.82
C VAL A 65 17.45 -11.95 2.80
N LEU A 66 16.22 -12.09 3.31
CA LEU A 66 15.59 -11.10 4.18
C LEU A 66 16.44 -10.79 5.43
N GLN A 67 17.09 -11.80 6.01
CA GLN A 67 17.97 -11.65 7.19
C GLN A 67 19.28 -10.91 6.89
N VAL A 68 19.71 -10.86 5.62
CA VAL A 68 20.93 -10.15 5.21
C VAL A 68 20.67 -8.65 5.09
N TYR A 69 19.47 -8.27 4.63
CA TYR A 69 19.12 -6.87 4.37
C TYR A 69 18.36 -6.19 5.49
N HIS A 70 17.68 -6.95 6.36
CA HIS A 70 16.85 -6.38 7.43
C HIS A 70 17.09 -7.08 8.76
N SER A 71 17.24 -6.27 9.82
CA SER A 71 17.18 -6.74 11.20
C SER A 71 15.73 -6.77 11.70
N SER A 72 15.48 -7.48 12.80
CA SER A 72 14.17 -7.49 13.47
C SER A 72 13.71 -6.08 13.88
N GLU A 73 14.65 -5.18 14.20
CA GLU A 73 14.38 -3.78 14.54
C GLU A 73 13.88 -3.00 13.34
N THR A 74 14.53 -3.11 12.17
CA THR A 74 14.10 -2.43 10.95
C THR A 74 12.70 -2.88 10.53
N LEU A 75 12.39 -4.17 10.65
CA LEU A 75 11.05 -4.69 10.35
C LEU A 75 10.00 -4.15 11.35
N ASN A 76 10.36 -3.99 12.63
CA ASN A 76 9.46 -3.41 13.62
C ASN A 76 9.17 -1.92 13.34
N ASP A 77 10.19 -1.15 12.94
CA ASP A 77 10.00 0.25 12.55
C ASP A 77 9.16 0.38 11.28
N LEU A 78 9.35 -0.52 10.32
CA LEU A 78 8.54 -0.58 9.12
C LEU A 78 7.08 -0.95 9.42
N SER A 79 6.86 -1.79 10.44
CA SER A 79 5.53 -2.08 10.97
C SER A 79 4.89 -0.81 11.56
N LYS A 80 5.59 -0.05 12.41
CA LYS A 80 5.08 1.23 12.95
C LYS A 80 4.73 2.21 11.82
N LEU A 81 5.60 2.33 10.82
CA LEU A 81 5.35 3.17 9.65
C LEU A 81 4.09 2.72 8.91
N GLY A 82 3.94 1.43 8.64
CA GLY A 82 2.73 0.87 7.99
C GLY A 82 1.45 1.16 8.77
N PHE A 83 1.49 1.08 10.11
CA PHE A 83 0.36 1.43 10.96
C PHE A 83 0.02 2.93 10.89
N CYS A 84 1.02 3.82 10.95
CA CYS A 84 0.80 5.26 10.78
C CYS A 84 0.15 5.59 9.43
N VAL A 85 0.64 4.95 8.36
CA VAL A 85 0.11 5.13 6.99
C VAL A 85 -1.33 4.62 6.89
N PHE A 86 -1.65 3.49 7.54
CA PHE A 86 -3.02 2.99 7.62
C PHE A 86 -3.95 4.01 8.30
N VAL A 87 -3.57 4.53 9.47
CA VAL A 87 -4.39 5.50 10.21
C VAL A 87 -4.58 6.78 9.41
N ILE A 88 -3.52 7.35 8.83
CA ILE A 88 -3.59 8.57 8.02
C ILE A 88 -4.45 8.33 6.78
N GLY A 89 -4.21 7.24 6.04
CA GLY A 89 -4.98 6.91 4.85
C GLY A 89 -6.47 6.73 5.15
N PHE A 90 -6.80 6.04 6.25
CA PHE A 90 -8.19 5.82 6.66
C PHE A 90 -8.88 7.10 7.13
N ALA A 91 -8.16 7.97 7.85
CA ALA A 91 -8.67 9.28 8.24
C ALA A 91 -8.97 10.14 7.00
N LEU A 92 -8.06 10.17 6.01
CA LEU A 92 -8.26 10.88 4.75
C LEU A 92 -9.44 10.31 3.95
N THR A 93 -9.59 8.99 3.88
CA THR A 93 -10.76 8.36 3.25
C THR A 93 -12.05 8.81 3.90
N THR A 94 -12.11 8.78 5.23
CA THR A 94 -13.30 9.20 5.98
C THR A 94 -13.59 10.68 5.74
N TRP A 95 -12.56 11.52 5.75
CA TRP A 95 -12.67 12.95 5.46
C TRP A 95 -13.25 13.22 4.07
N PHE A 96 -12.69 12.62 3.02
CA PHE A 96 -13.16 12.84 1.65
C PHE A 96 -14.57 12.28 1.40
N ILE A 97 -14.94 11.18 2.04
CA ILE A 97 -16.32 10.67 1.99
C ILE A 97 -17.26 11.66 2.67
N PHE A 98 -16.91 12.11 3.89
CA PHE A 98 -17.70 13.09 4.62
C PHE A 98 -17.87 14.38 3.81
N ASP A 99 -16.79 14.92 3.25
CA ASP A 99 -16.80 16.13 2.43
C ASP A 99 -17.72 16.01 1.20
N GLY A 100 -17.64 14.87 0.49
CA GLY A 100 -18.51 14.59 -0.65
C GLY A 100 -19.99 14.48 -0.28
N VAL A 101 -20.30 13.85 0.85
CA VAL A 101 -21.68 13.70 1.34
C VAL A 101 -22.23 15.01 1.88
N TYR A 102 -21.44 15.74 2.68
CA TYR A 102 -21.84 16.99 3.32
C TYR A 102 -22.14 18.09 2.30
N HIS A 103 -21.26 18.27 1.31
CA HIS A 103 -21.44 19.25 0.25
C HIS A 103 -22.32 18.76 -0.91
N LYS A 104 -22.88 17.53 -0.81
CA LYS A 104 -23.68 16.88 -1.85
C LYS A 104 -23.01 16.90 -3.23
N MET A 105 -21.68 16.74 -3.24
CA MET A 105 -20.92 16.74 -4.49
C MET A 105 -21.23 15.48 -5.27
N GLY A 106 -21.36 15.63 -6.58
CA GLY A 106 -21.49 14.49 -7.49
C GLY A 106 -20.14 13.80 -7.74
N MET A 107 -20.19 12.61 -8.33
CA MET A 107 -18.99 11.95 -8.85
C MET A 107 -18.45 12.63 -10.14
N LYS A 108 -19.28 13.48 -10.76
CA LYS A 108 -18.94 14.32 -11.90
C LYS A 108 -19.11 15.80 -11.51
N PRO A 109 -18.28 16.73 -12.01
CA PRO A 109 -17.12 16.51 -12.88
C PRO A 109 -16.01 15.73 -12.17
N PHE A 110 -15.23 14.95 -12.93
CA PHE A 110 -14.18 14.13 -12.33
C PHE A 110 -13.26 15.04 -11.54
N ALA A 111 -12.59 16.04 -12.16
CA ALA A 111 -11.54 16.92 -11.62
C ALA A 111 -11.67 17.44 -10.16
N ASP A 112 -12.88 17.58 -9.63
CA ASP A 112 -13.13 18.09 -8.28
C ASP A 112 -13.80 17.05 -7.35
N SER A 113 -14.01 15.83 -7.82
CA SER A 113 -14.73 14.82 -7.07
C SER A 113 -13.93 14.29 -5.86
N PRO A 114 -14.40 14.52 -4.62
CA PRO A 114 -13.70 14.06 -3.42
C PRO A 114 -13.71 12.53 -3.31
N TYR A 115 -14.68 11.86 -3.94
CA TYR A 115 -14.76 10.39 -3.94
C TYR A 115 -13.55 9.72 -4.59
N ILE A 116 -12.96 10.35 -5.61
CA ILE A 116 -11.76 9.81 -6.27
C ILE A 116 -10.56 9.87 -5.32
N SER A 117 -10.39 10.99 -4.62
CA SER A 117 -9.39 11.12 -3.55
C SER A 117 -9.66 10.17 -2.38
N ALA A 118 -10.92 9.90 -2.05
CA ALA A 118 -11.29 8.92 -1.03
C ALA A 118 -10.82 7.50 -1.39
N VAL A 119 -11.03 7.08 -2.64
CA VAL A 119 -10.58 5.77 -3.15
C VAL A 119 -9.07 5.64 -3.07
N TRP A 120 -8.31 6.66 -3.50
CA TRP A 120 -6.85 6.60 -3.45
C TRP A 120 -6.29 6.70 -2.04
N SER A 121 -6.94 7.45 -1.15
CA SER A 121 -6.62 7.43 0.28
C SER A 121 -6.85 6.04 0.89
N PHE A 122 -7.92 5.37 0.47
CA PHE A 122 -8.23 4.02 0.93
C PHE A 122 -7.23 2.99 0.40
N MET A 123 -6.80 3.13 -0.86
CA MET A 123 -5.74 2.30 -1.42
C MET A 123 -4.43 2.47 -0.64
N THR A 124 -4.06 3.71 -0.27
CA THR A 124 -2.92 3.97 0.61
C THR A 124 -3.09 3.30 1.98
N ALA A 125 -4.27 3.41 2.59
CA ALA A 125 -4.57 2.76 3.88
C ALA A 125 -4.42 1.23 3.79
N LYS A 126 -4.94 0.63 2.71
CA LYS A 126 -4.83 -0.80 2.41
C LYS A 126 -3.37 -1.25 2.33
N TRP A 127 -2.50 -0.48 1.68
CA TRP A 127 -1.07 -0.82 1.64
C TRP A 127 -0.38 -0.63 2.99
N GLY A 128 -0.81 0.36 3.79
CA GLY A 128 -0.34 0.54 5.17
C GLY A 128 -0.63 -0.68 6.06
N ILE A 129 -1.85 -1.21 6.04
CA ILE A 129 -2.21 -2.40 6.84
C ILE A 129 -1.51 -3.67 6.33
N LEU A 130 -1.34 -3.81 5.01
CA LEU A 130 -0.57 -4.92 4.44
C LEU A 130 0.89 -4.85 4.87
N LEU A 131 1.51 -3.68 4.82
CA LEU A 131 2.88 -3.47 5.27
C LEU A 131 3.03 -3.80 6.75
N TRP A 132 2.14 -3.30 7.60
CA TRP A 132 2.12 -3.62 9.04
C TRP A 132 2.04 -5.13 9.30
N SER A 133 1.10 -5.82 8.63
CA SER A 133 0.90 -7.25 8.81
C SER A 133 2.10 -8.07 8.30
N ALA A 134 2.66 -7.72 7.14
CA ALA A 134 3.80 -8.39 6.55
C ALA A 134 5.05 -8.22 7.41
N SER A 135 5.33 -7.00 7.85
CA SER A 135 6.46 -6.68 8.71
C SER A 135 6.41 -7.47 10.02
N ARG A 136 5.25 -7.51 10.71
CA ARG A 136 5.12 -8.29 11.95
C ARG A 136 5.27 -9.79 11.74
N MET A 137 4.72 -10.31 10.64
CA MET A 137 4.85 -11.72 10.27
C MET A 137 6.33 -12.08 10.06
N TYR A 138 7.07 -11.25 9.32
CA TYR A 138 8.49 -11.48 9.06
C TYR A 138 9.38 -11.29 10.27
N SER A 139 9.12 -10.30 11.12
CA SER A 139 9.80 -10.16 12.43
C SER A 139 9.60 -11.40 13.29
N GLY A 140 8.38 -11.93 13.32
CA GLY A 140 8.06 -13.17 14.05
C GLY A 140 8.87 -14.36 13.54
N LEU A 141 8.87 -14.57 12.21
CA LEU A 141 9.64 -15.63 11.54
C LEU A 141 11.15 -15.54 11.78
N MET A 142 11.68 -14.32 11.87
CA MET A 142 13.10 -14.07 12.15
C MET A 142 13.45 -14.39 13.59
N ASN A 143 12.62 -13.96 14.54
CA ASN A 143 12.83 -14.21 15.97
C ASN A 143 12.65 -15.69 16.34
N SER A 144 11.83 -16.45 15.61
CA SER A 144 11.64 -17.89 15.85
C SER A 144 12.72 -18.78 15.24
N GLY A 145 13.71 -18.23 14.52
CA GLY A 145 14.75 -19.01 13.85
C GLY A 145 14.25 -19.92 12.70
N SER A 146 12.95 -19.91 12.43
CA SER A 146 12.29 -20.75 11.42
C SER A 146 12.64 -20.40 9.98
N LEU A 147 13.41 -19.33 9.75
CA LEU A 147 13.97 -18.98 8.45
C LEU A 147 15.26 -19.75 8.13
N LEU A 148 15.88 -20.42 9.11
CA LEU A 148 17.14 -21.19 8.96
C LEU A 148 16.90 -22.71 8.81
N GLY A 149 15.64 -23.16 8.83
CA GLY A 149 15.26 -24.57 8.83
C GLY A 149 14.78 -25.12 7.49
N ASP A 150 14.78 -24.29 6.43
CA ASP A 150 14.45 -24.69 5.06
C ASP A 150 15.72 -24.71 4.20
#